data_AF-A0A9P0B427-F1
#
_entry.id   AF-A0A9P0B427-F1
#
_cell.length_a   1.000
_cell.length_b   1.000
_cell.length_c   1.000
_cell.angle_alpha   90.00
_cell.angle_beta   90.00
_cell.angle_gamma   90.00
#
_symmetry.space_group_name_H-M   'P 1'
#
loop_
_entity.id
_entity.type
_entity.pdbx_description
1 polymer ?
#
loop_
_entity_poly.entity_id
_entity_poly.type
_entity_poly.pdbx_seq_one_letter_code
_entity_poly.pdbx_strand_id
1 'polypeptide(L)'
;MKTIIFLCLLNYALGDLYPNNNVCPTILDYNTIYVNDRCWYDPDVTASVPEIISNHGLSSTSYNVTTWDGYTIEIFRIISPFTTTKGSILFFPGLSRDCRSFLLQGANSSAIYYANKGWDVWLGNLRGSEYSSNIHFTKDDDAFWNYSFHEMGTIDMPSQVDKIVEITQNTSDIYIIGHTMGNTVSFVYCSTNVSHCQKNVKGIIALAPTANMFMIKSPLIYVCFSLY
;
A
#
# COMPACT_ATOMS: atom_id res chain seq x y z
N MET A 1 20.49 -2.51 13.95
CA MET A 1 19.36 -1.70 14.48
C MET A 1 19.60 -0.19 14.37
N LYS A 2 20.67 0.39 14.94
CA LYS A 2 20.92 1.85 14.91
C LYS A 2 21.19 2.47 13.52
N THR A 3 21.72 1.72 12.56
CA THR A 3 22.02 2.23 11.19
C THR A 3 20.82 2.15 10.25
N ILE A 4 19.84 1.30 10.53
CA ILE A 4 18.66 1.07 9.68
C ILE A 4 17.63 2.20 9.86
N ILE A 5 17.55 2.71 11.10
CA ILE A 5 16.85 3.98 11.41
C ILE A 5 17.34 5.09 10.47
N PHE A 6 18.62 5.13 10.08
CA PHE A 6 19.20 6.22 9.28
C PHE A 6 18.70 6.28 7.82
N LEU A 7 18.39 5.16 7.16
CA LEU A 7 17.93 5.15 5.75
C LEU A 7 16.41 5.35 5.62
N CYS A 8 15.62 4.83 6.57
CA CYS A 8 14.20 5.15 6.67
C CYS A 8 13.98 6.61 7.12
N LEU A 9 14.81 7.10 8.05
CA LEU A 9 14.84 8.51 8.41
C LEU A 9 15.29 9.41 7.26
N LEU A 10 16.05 8.94 6.26
CA LEU A 10 16.41 9.81 5.13
C LEU A 10 15.20 10.16 4.24
N ASN A 11 14.20 9.28 4.14
CA ASN A 11 12.94 9.58 3.45
C ASN A 11 12.01 10.44 4.33
N TYR A 12 12.00 10.22 5.66
CA TYR A 12 11.21 11.01 6.60
C TYR A 12 11.78 12.42 6.83
N ALA A 13 13.11 12.55 6.96
CA ALA A 13 13.80 13.82 7.21
C ALA A 13 13.83 14.74 5.99
N LEU A 14 13.56 14.23 4.79
CA LEU A 14 13.30 15.08 3.63
C LEU A 14 11.88 15.66 3.66
N GLY A 15 10.90 14.99 4.29
CA GLY A 15 9.53 15.50 4.40
C GLY A 15 9.42 16.80 5.21
N ASP A 16 10.22 16.92 6.28
CA ASP A 16 10.27 18.11 7.14
C ASP A 16 11.11 19.28 6.57
N LEU A 17 11.72 19.11 5.39
CA LEU A 17 12.56 20.12 4.75
C LEU A 17 11.85 20.95 3.67
N TYR A 18 10.56 20.71 3.38
CA TYR A 18 9.84 21.39 2.31
C TYR A 18 8.74 22.31 2.85
N PRO A 19 9.01 23.59 3.06
CA PRO A 19 7.98 24.53 3.49
C PRO A 19 6.94 24.69 2.38
N ASN A 20 5.68 24.58 2.76
CA ASN A 20 4.47 24.79 1.94
C ASN A 20 4.09 23.67 0.96
N ASN A 21 4.45 22.40 1.18
CA ASN A 21 3.97 21.28 0.32
C ASN A 21 4.23 21.47 -1.19
N ASN A 22 5.23 22.26 -1.56
CA ASN A 22 5.56 22.47 -2.95
C ASN A 22 6.27 21.24 -3.52
N VAL A 23 5.88 20.84 -4.73
CA VAL A 23 6.53 19.78 -5.51
C VAL A 23 7.10 20.35 -6.80
N CYS A 24 8.12 19.68 -7.33
CA CYS A 24 8.81 20.11 -8.55
C CYS A 24 8.96 18.95 -9.55
N PRO A 25 9.04 19.21 -10.87
CA PRO A 25 9.12 18.16 -11.88
C PRO A 25 10.40 17.32 -11.81
N THR A 26 11.51 17.89 -11.34
CA THR A 26 12.80 17.20 -11.24
C THR A 26 13.47 17.43 -9.90
N ILE A 27 14.35 16.52 -9.50
CA ILE A 27 15.13 16.66 -8.26
C ILE A 27 16.02 17.91 -8.24
N LEU A 28 16.47 18.38 -9.41
CA LEU A 28 17.30 19.59 -9.51
C LEU A 28 16.47 20.86 -9.27
N ASP A 29 15.20 20.87 -9.65
CA ASP A 29 14.28 21.99 -9.47
C ASP A 29 14.03 22.28 -7.97
N TYR A 30 14.14 21.26 -7.10
CA TYR A 30 14.01 21.41 -5.66
C TYR A 30 15.09 22.31 -5.03
N ASN A 31 16.26 22.46 -5.67
CA ASN A 31 17.31 23.37 -5.18
C ASN A 31 16.88 24.84 -5.18
N THR A 32 15.87 25.19 -5.98
CA THR A 32 15.36 26.56 -6.14
C THR A 32 13.86 26.66 -5.85
N ILE A 33 13.30 25.74 -5.05
CA ILE A 33 11.86 25.56 -4.81
C ILE A 33 11.08 26.84 -4.45
N TYR A 34 11.73 27.84 -3.83
CA TYR A 34 11.10 29.11 -3.43
C TYR A 34 10.90 30.11 -4.57
N VAL A 35 11.65 29.97 -5.66
CA VAL A 35 11.68 30.93 -6.78
C VAL A 35 11.50 30.27 -8.14
N ASN A 36 11.43 28.94 -8.17
CA ASN A 36 11.25 28.16 -9.39
C ASN A 36 9.77 28.13 -9.78
N ASP A 37 9.45 28.78 -10.90
CA ASP A 37 8.10 28.86 -11.48
C ASP A 37 7.56 27.52 -11.98
N ARG A 38 8.43 26.50 -12.06
CA ARG A 38 8.06 25.12 -12.40
C ARG A 38 7.59 24.31 -11.19
N CYS A 39 7.82 24.80 -9.97
CA CYS A 39 7.33 24.15 -8.76
C CYS A 39 5.94 24.69 -8.40
N TRP A 40 5.08 23.85 -7.84
CA TRP A 40 3.72 24.22 -7.47
C TRP A 40 3.32 23.62 -6.13
N TYR A 41 2.35 24.25 -5.47
CA TYR A 41 1.73 23.73 -4.25
C TYR A 41 0.92 22.49 -4.58
N ASP A 42 1.22 21.37 -3.92
CA ASP A 42 0.46 20.13 -4.05
C ASP A 42 -0.22 19.78 -2.71
N PRO A 43 -1.56 19.86 -2.63
CA PRO A 43 -2.28 19.53 -1.40
C PRO A 43 -2.12 18.06 -0.99
N ASP A 44 -1.74 17.16 -1.91
CA ASP A 44 -1.70 15.72 -1.65
C ASP A 44 -0.48 15.28 -0.81
N VAL A 45 0.55 16.13 -0.70
CA VAL A 45 1.81 15.82 0.00
C VAL A 45 1.55 15.41 1.46
N THR A 46 0.73 16.17 2.16
CA THR A 46 0.38 15.92 3.59
C THR A 46 -1.04 15.40 3.77
N ALA A 47 -1.77 15.18 2.67
CA ALA A 47 -3.15 14.71 2.73
C ALA A 47 -3.24 13.23 3.14
N SER A 48 -4.28 12.93 3.90
CA SER A 48 -4.70 11.55 4.17
C SER A 48 -5.22 10.87 2.89
N VAL A 49 -5.30 9.53 2.90
CA VAL A 49 -5.83 8.77 1.76
C VAL A 49 -7.22 9.27 1.32
N PRO A 50 -8.21 9.48 2.22
CA PRO A 50 -9.50 10.02 1.83
C PRO A 50 -9.44 11.42 1.22
N GLU A 51 -8.56 12.28 1.74
CA GLU A 51 -8.37 13.64 1.21
C GLU A 51 -7.75 13.62 -0.19
N ILE A 52 -6.71 12.81 -0.43
CA ILE A 52 -6.13 12.64 -1.77
C ILE A 52 -7.23 12.19 -2.74
N ILE A 53 -7.99 11.16 -2.39
CA ILE A 53 -9.07 10.63 -3.24
C ILE A 53 -10.14 11.72 -3.51
N SER A 54 -10.51 12.49 -2.50
CA SER A 54 -11.47 13.60 -2.61
C SER A 54 -10.95 14.75 -3.47
N ASN A 55 -9.67 15.10 -3.38
CA ASN A 55 -9.04 16.13 -4.21
C ASN A 55 -9.12 15.80 -5.70
N HIS A 56 -9.18 14.51 -6.05
CA HIS A 56 -9.35 14.02 -7.43
C HIS A 56 -10.80 13.67 -7.78
N GLY A 57 -11.79 14.16 -7.03
CA GLY A 57 -13.21 14.10 -7.37
C GLY A 57 -13.89 12.75 -7.13
N LEU A 58 -13.30 11.90 -6.28
CA LEU A 58 -13.84 10.59 -5.91
C LEU A 58 -14.14 10.54 -4.41
N SER A 59 -15.05 9.66 -4.01
CA SER A 59 -15.32 9.39 -2.59
C SER A 59 -14.63 8.11 -2.15
N SER A 60 -14.31 7.99 -0.87
CA SER A 60 -13.75 6.77 -0.30
C SER A 60 -14.39 6.39 1.02
N THR A 61 -14.37 5.10 1.34
CA THR A 61 -14.66 4.57 2.68
C THR A 61 -13.44 3.80 3.19
N SER A 62 -13.28 3.71 4.51
CA SER A 62 -12.27 2.84 5.12
C SER A 62 -12.93 1.71 5.93
N TYR A 63 -12.19 0.61 6.07
CA TYR A 63 -12.62 -0.58 6.79
C TYR A 63 -11.46 -1.11 7.60
N ASN A 64 -11.75 -1.51 8.85
CA ASN A 64 -10.79 -2.20 9.69
C ASN A 64 -10.87 -3.72 9.46
N VAL A 65 -9.71 -4.33 9.29
CA VAL A 65 -9.51 -5.77 9.18
C VAL A 65 -8.74 -6.22 10.41
N THR A 66 -9.41 -6.93 11.32
CA THR A 66 -8.76 -7.49 12.50
C THR A 66 -8.35 -8.93 12.22
N THR A 67 -7.07 -9.22 12.36
CA THR A 67 -6.48 -10.55 12.18
C THR A 67 -6.59 -11.36 13.48
N TRP A 68 -6.48 -12.69 13.37
CA TRP A 68 -6.62 -13.58 14.53
C TRP A 68 -5.49 -13.40 15.57
N ASP A 69 -4.33 -12.89 15.15
CA ASP A 69 -3.18 -12.59 16.01
C ASP A 69 -3.20 -11.14 16.54
N GLY A 70 -4.33 -10.45 16.39
CA GLY A 70 -4.63 -9.20 17.09
C GLY A 70 -4.21 -7.92 16.37
N TYR A 71 -3.68 -7.99 15.14
CA TYR A 71 -3.45 -6.79 14.34
C TYR A 71 -4.79 -6.27 13.80
N THR A 72 -4.93 -4.96 13.74
CA THR A 72 -6.00 -4.28 13.02
C THR A 72 -5.38 -3.44 11.91
N ILE A 73 -5.78 -3.72 10.68
CA ILE A 73 -5.27 -3.08 9.45
C ILE A 73 -6.41 -2.30 8.82
N GLU A 74 -6.22 -0.99 8.65
CA GLU A 74 -7.16 -0.15 7.94
C GLU A 74 -6.89 -0.25 6.43
N ILE A 75 -7.93 -0.58 5.67
CA ILE A 75 -7.93 -0.59 4.20
C ILE A 75 -8.92 0.45 3.67
N PHE A 76 -8.66 0.96 2.48
CA PHE A 76 -9.51 1.97 1.86
C PHE A 76 -10.18 1.42 0.61
N ARG A 77 -11.41 1.86 0.35
CA ARG A 77 -12.17 1.57 -0.86
C ARG A 77 -12.49 2.88 -1.55
N ILE A 78 -12.13 3.00 -2.82
CA ILE A 78 -12.57 4.11 -3.66
C ILE A 78 -13.96 3.76 -4.18
N ILE A 79 -14.95 4.59 -3.86
CA ILE A 79 -16.32 4.41 -4.30
C ILE A 79 -16.38 4.70 -5.80
N SER A 80 -16.61 3.64 -6.59
CA SER A 80 -16.81 3.75 -8.03
C SER A 80 -18.00 4.68 -8.32
N PRO A 81 -17.87 5.64 -9.24
CA PRO A 81 -18.99 6.49 -9.66
C PRO A 81 -20.01 5.73 -10.55
N PHE A 82 -19.73 4.46 -10.89
CA PHE A 82 -20.56 3.62 -11.74
C PHE A 82 -21.47 2.70 -10.91
N THR A 83 -22.71 2.48 -11.37
CA THR A 83 -23.69 1.60 -10.71
C THR A 83 -23.34 0.11 -10.82
N THR A 84 -22.57 -0.27 -11.83
CA THR A 84 -22.06 -1.62 -12.04
C THR A 84 -20.54 -1.57 -12.14
N THR A 85 -19.88 -2.54 -11.50
CA THR A 85 -18.41 -2.61 -11.47
C THR A 85 -17.92 -3.72 -12.39
N LYS A 86 -16.71 -3.56 -12.94
CA LYS A 86 -16.05 -4.57 -13.80
C LYS A 86 -15.45 -5.75 -13.02
N GLY A 87 -15.48 -5.67 -11.70
CA GLY A 87 -14.68 -6.48 -10.78
C GLY A 87 -14.00 -5.58 -9.75
N SER A 88 -13.38 -6.22 -8.76
CA SER A 88 -12.63 -5.54 -7.70
C SER A 88 -11.13 -5.64 -7.96
N ILE A 89 -10.41 -4.56 -7.69
CA ILE A 89 -8.94 -4.53 -7.75
C ILE A 89 -8.41 -4.23 -6.36
N LEU A 90 -7.62 -5.14 -5.80
CA LEU A 90 -6.85 -4.92 -4.58
C LEU A 90 -5.43 -4.48 -4.94
N PHE A 91 -5.12 -3.20 -4.75
CA PHE A 91 -3.75 -2.70 -4.80
C PHE A 91 -3.03 -3.02 -3.49
N PHE A 92 -1.84 -3.60 -3.59
CA PHE A 92 -1.08 -4.06 -2.43
C PHE A 92 0.36 -3.53 -2.44
N PRO A 93 0.77 -2.77 -1.40
CA PRO A 93 2.00 -1.98 -1.43
C PRO A 93 3.25 -2.84 -1.26
N GLY A 94 4.39 -2.19 -1.49
CA GLY A 94 5.71 -2.80 -1.36
C GLY A 94 6.31 -2.72 0.04
N LEU A 95 7.56 -3.16 0.16
CA LEU A 95 8.35 -3.05 1.39
C LEU A 95 8.46 -1.58 1.83
N SER A 96 8.24 -1.34 3.13
CA SER A 96 8.33 -0.01 3.76
C SER A 96 7.46 1.05 3.08
N ARG A 97 6.30 0.64 2.57
CA ARG A 97 5.31 1.51 1.94
C ARG A 97 3.91 1.17 2.43
N ASP A 98 3.00 2.10 2.22
CA ASP A 98 1.57 1.95 2.42
C ASP A 98 0.82 2.19 1.11
N CYS A 99 -0.50 2.10 1.17
CA CYS A 99 -1.39 2.21 0.02
C CYS A 99 -1.34 3.58 -0.70
N ARG A 100 -0.87 4.66 -0.07
CA ARG A 100 -0.71 5.98 -0.71
C ARG A 100 0.19 5.89 -1.93
N SER A 101 1.10 4.91 -2.00
CA SER A 101 1.98 4.64 -3.15
C SER A 101 1.23 4.56 -4.49
N PHE A 102 -0.05 4.17 -4.47
CA PHE A 102 -0.90 4.06 -5.66
C PHE A 102 -1.73 5.32 -5.96
N LEU A 103 -1.52 6.39 -5.19
CA LEU A 103 -2.21 7.69 -5.23
C LEU A 103 -1.27 8.89 -5.44
N LEU A 104 0.06 8.70 -5.37
CA LEU A 104 1.04 9.80 -5.40
C LEU A 104 1.23 10.50 -6.75
N GLN A 105 0.55 10.06 -7.82
CA GLN A 105 0.66 10.64 -9.17
C GLN A 105 -0.58 11.47 -9.54
N GLY A 106 -1.32 11.96 -8.54
CA GLY A 106 -2.56 12.72 -8.71
C GLY A 106 -3.57 11.98 -9.60
N ALA A 107 -4.16 12.66 -10.58
CA ALA A 107 -5.11 12.06 -11.52
C ALA A 107 -4.53 10.92 -12.39
N ASN A 108 -3.20 10.83 -12.53
CA ASN A 108 -2.51 9.75 -13.26
C ASN A 108 -2.23 8.52 -12.38
N SER A 109 -2.56 8.58 -11.11
CA SER A 109 -2.46 7.46 -10.17
C SER A 109 -3.27 6.26 -10.63
N SER A 110 -2.67 5.07 -10.56
CA SER A 110 -3.32 3.85 -11.05
C SER A 110 -4.65 3.60 -10.36
N ALA A 111 -4.74 3.78 -9.04
CA ALA A 111 -5.98 3.55 -8.29
C ALA A 111 -7.11 4.48 -8.75
N ILE A 112 -6.82 5.77 -8.93
CA ILE A 112 -7.79 6.77 -9.44
C ILE A 112 -8.18 6.45 -10.89
N TYR A 113 -7.21 6.10 -11.74
CA TYR A 113 -7.46 5.72 -13.13
C TYR A 113 -8.43 4.54 -13.23
N TYR A 114 -8.21 3.45 -12.48
CA TYR A 114 -9.07 2.27 -12.55
C TYR A 114 -10.46 2.53 -11.95
N ALA A 115 -10.58 3.31 -10.87
CA ALA A 115 -11.87 3.72 -10.33
C ALA A 115 -12.70 4.49 -11.38
N ASN A 116 -12.08 5.45 -12.08
CA ASN A 116 -12.69 6.20 -13.18
C ASN A 116 -13.00 5.35 -14.42
N LYS A 117 -12.49 4.11 -14.50
CA LYS A 117 -12.80 3.14 -15.55
C LYS A 117 -13.86 2.11 -15.13
N GLY A 118 -14.49 2.29 -13.97
CA GLY A 118 -15.58 1.43 -13.49
C GLY A 118 -15.12 0.18 -12.74
N TRP A 119 -13.91 0.19 -12.19
CA TRP A 119 -13.46 -0.85 -11.26
C TRP A 119 -13.77 -0.48 -9.82
N ASP A 120 -14.08 -1.48 -9.01
CA ASP A 120 -14.19 -1.34 -7.56
C ASP A 120 -12.79 -1.41 -6.95
N VAL A 121 -12.22 -0.26 -6.59
CA VAL A 121 -10.80 -0.19 -6.20
C VAL A 121 -10.64 -0.25 -4.69
N TRP A 122 -9.82 -1.19 -4.26
CA TRP A 122 -9.42 -1.42 -2.87
C TRP A 122 -7.92 -1.17 -2.71
N LEU A 123 -7.57 -0.53 -1.61
CA LEU A 123 -6.24 -0.11 -1.23
C LEU A 123 -5.87 -0.85 0.05
N GLY A 124 -5.16 -1.97 -0.13
CA GLY A 124 -4.71 -2.81 0.98
C GLY A 124 -3.49 -2.24 1.67
N ASN A 125 -3.27 -2.66 2.91
CA ASN A 125 -2.15 -2.22 3.73
C ASN A 125 -1.44 -3.41 4.38
N LEU A 126 -0.25 -3.17 4.90
CA LEU A 126 0.58 -4.16 5.58
C LEU A 126 0.50 -3.94 7.10
N ARG A 127 0.55 -5.01 7.90
CA ARG A 127 0.87 -4.87 9.33
C ARG A 127 2.20 -4.11 9.50
N GLY A 128 2.22 -3.21 10.47
CA GLY A 128 3.31 -2.27 10.75
C GLY A 128 3.37 -1.01 9.88
N SER A 129 2.46 -0.83 8.92
CA SER A 129 2.32 0.47 8.26
C SER A 129 1.67 1.52 9.18
N GLU A 130 1.59 2.77 8.71
CA GLU A 130 0.85 3.85 9.37
C GLU A 130 -0.58 3.41 9.72
N TYR A 131 -1.23 2.68 8.81
CA TYR A 131 -2.61 2.19 8.87
C TYR A 131 -2.78 0.88 9.64
N SER A 132 -1.91 0.61 10.60
CA SER A 132 -1.98 -0.61 11.41
C SER A 132 -1.80 -0.33 12.90
N SER A 133 -2.51 -1.12 13.70
CA SER A 133 -2.43 -1.17 15.16
C SER A 133 -2.54 -2.62 15.64
N ASN A 134 -2.36 -2.87 16.94
CA ASN A 134 -2.54 -4.18 17.54
C ASN A 134 -3.29 -4.01 18.87
N ILE A 135 -4.11 -5.00 19.24
CA ILE A 135 -4.94 -4.96 20.45
C ILE A 135 -4.15 -5.30 21.73
N HIS A 136 -2.98 -5.92 21.60
CA HIS A 136 -2.13 -6.38 22.69
C HIS A 136 -0.86 -5.54 22.85
N PHE A 137 -0.35 -4.99 21.75
CA PHE A 137 0.95 -4.31 21.70
C PHE A 137 0.84 -2.93 21.05
N THR A 138 1.70 -2.02 21.48
CA THR A 138 1.90 -0.71 20.85
C THR A 138 3.10 -0.76 19.91
N LYS A 139 3.26 0.27 19.05
CA LYS A 139 4.41 0.38 18.14
C LYS A 139 5.75 0.55 18.87
N ASP A 140 5.73 0.81 20.18
CA ASP A 140 6.93 0.90 21.02
C ASP A 140 7.37 -0.48 21.56
N ASP A 141 6.53 -1.51 21.45
CA ASP A 141 6.82 -2.86 21.92
C ASP A 141 7.49 -3.70 20.82
N ASP A 142 8.62 -4.36 21.13
CA ASP A 142 9.30 -5.26 20.18
C ASP A 142 8.36 -6.38 19.67
N ALA A 143 7.40 -6.82 20.51
CA ALA A 143 6.42 -7.83 20.16
C ALA A 143 5.46 -7.40 19.04
N PHE A 144 5.21 -6.09 18.88
CA PHE A 144 4.43 -5.55 17.76
C PHE A 144 5.15 -5.74 16.42
N TRP A 145 6.48 -5.83 16.43
CA TRP A 145 7.29 -5.95 15.21
C TRP A 145 7.75 -7.39 14.94
N ASN A 146 7.32 -8.35 15.75
CA ASN A 146 7.67 -9.76 15.61
C ASN A 146 6.80 -10.46 14.56
N TYR A 147 7.00 -10.07 13.30
CA TYR A 147 6.37 -10.69 12.13
C TYR A 147 7.30 -10.56 10.92
N SER A 148 6.98 -11.27 9.85
CA SER A 148 7.66 -11.19 8.56
C SER A 148 6.66 -11.08 7.41
N PHE A 149 7.14 -11.14 6.16
CA PHE A 149 6.26 -11.30 5.00
C PHE A 149 5.44 -12.60 5.06
N HIS A 150 5.83 -13.57 5.90
CA HIS A 150 5.10 -14.81 6.09
C HIS A 150 3.72 -14.54 6.68
N GLU A 151 3.64 -13.89 7.84
CA GLU A 151 2.37 -13.53 8.49
C GLU A 151 1.52 -12.60 7.62
N MET A 152 2.16 -11.68 6.88
CA MET A 152 1.45 -10.85 5.90
C MET A 152 0.73 -11.70 4.85
N GLY A 153 1.36 -12.76 4.35
CA GLY A 153 0.81 -13.62 3.31
C GLY A 153 -0.17 -14.67 3.84
N THR A 154 0.13 -15.26 4.99
CA THR A 154 -0.70 -16.32 5.57
C THR A 154 -1.88 -15.80 6.37
N ILE A 155 -1.82 -14.54 6.85
CA ILE A 155 -2.84 -13.95 7.73
C ILE A 155 -3.42 -12.67 7.12
N ASP A 156 -2.62 -11.63 6.88
CA ASP A 156 -3.16 -10.30 6.55
C ASP A 156 -3.90 -10.29 5.21
N MET A 157 -3.26 -10.81 4.17
CA MET A 157 -3.84 -10.80 2.84
C MET A 157 -5.14 -11.62 2.74
N PRO A 158 -5.23 -12.87 3.25
CA PRO A 158 -6.51 -13.57 3.27
C PRO A 158 -7.58 -12.81 4.05
N SER A 159 -7.26 -12.22 5.22
CA SER A 159 -8.23 -11.42 5.99
C SER A 159 -8.71 -10.17 5.25
N GLN A 160 -7.84 -9.50 4.50
CA GLN A 160 -8.23 -8.37 3.66
C GLN A 160 -9.09 -8.80 2.47
N VAL A 161 -8.76 -9.93 1.84
CA VAL A 161 -9.60 -10.52 0.79
C VAL A 161 -10.98 -10.89 1.32
N ASP A 162 -11.06 -11.50 2.52
CA ASP A 162 -12.33 -11.84 3.17
C ASP A 162 -13.17 -10.59 3.44
N LYS A 163 -12.55 -9.51 3.90
CA LYS A 163 -13.26 -8.23 4.09
C LYS A 163 -13.82 -7.70 2.79
N ILE A 164 -13.07 -7.79 1.69
CA ILE A 164 -13.56 -7.37 0.37
C ILE A 164 -14.75 -8.23 -0.05
N VAL A 165 -14.63 -9.56 0.04
CA VAL A 165 -15.71 -10.51 -0.30
C VAL A 165 -16.96 -10.26 0.54
N GLU A 166 -16.80 -9.98 1.84
CA GLU A 166 -17.90 -9.64 2.75
C GLU A 166 -18.63 -8.37 2.28
N ILE A 167 -17.89 -7.29 2.03
CA ILE A 167 -18.46 -5.99 1.66
C ILE A 167 -19.07 -6.01 0.25
N THR A 168 -18.46 -6.75 -0.69
CA THR A 168 -19.00 -6.91 -2.06
C THR A 168 -20.02 -8.04 -2.17
N GLN A 169 -20.33 -8.73 -1.07
CA GLN A 169 -21.26 -9.87 -1.01
C GLN A 169 -20.88 -10.99 -2.00
N ASN A 170 -19.59 -11.17 -2.24
CA ASN A 170 -19.05 -12.17 -3.17
C ASN A 170 -19.58 -12.01 -4.62
N THR A 171 -19.93 -10.79 -5.03
CA THR A 171 -20.49 -10.51 -6.36
C THR A 171 -19.43 -10.10 -7.39
N SER A 172 -18.17 -9.94 -7.00
CA SER A 172 -17.09 -9.45 -7.85
C SER A 172 -15.87 -10.35 -7.86
N ASP A 173 -15.32 -10.59 -9.05
CA ASP A 173 -13.98 -11.17 -9.22
C ASP A 173 -12.93 -10.21 -8.62
N ILE A 174 -11.99 -10.70 -7.80
CA ILE A 174 -10.90 -9.90 -7.24
C ILE A 174 -9.61 -10.11 -8.03
N TYR A 175 -9.02 -9.02 -8.51
CA TYR A 175 -7.66 -9.00 -9.06
C TYR A 175 -6.72 -8.34 -8.05
N ILE A 176 -5.55 -8.93 -7.83
CA ILE A 176 -4.53 -8.31 -6.97
C ILE A 176 -3.49 -7.64 -7.84
N ILE A 177 -3.21 -6.36 -7.60
CA ILE A 177 -2.09 -5.63 -8.19
C ILE A 177 -1.06 -5.39 -7.10
N GLY A 178 -0.01 -6.20 -7.07
CA GLY A 178 1.07 -6.11 -6.09
C GLY A 178 2.29 -5.38 -6.63
N HIS A 179 2.96 -4.60 -5.80
CA HIS A 179 4.27 -4.01 -6.10
C HIS A 179 5.37 -4.61 -5.20
N THR A 180 6.49 -5.05 -5.77
CA THR A 180 7.63 -5.64 -5.02
C THR A 180 7.19 -6.68 -3.99
N MET A 181 7.45 -6.47 -2.69
CA MET A 181 7.02 -7.33 -1.58
C MET A 181 5.52 -7.59 -1.56
N GLY A 182 4.69 -6.68 -2.07
CA GLY A 182 3.26 -6.95 -2.19
C GLY A 182 2.96 -8.18 -3.04
N ASN A 183 3.80 -8.48 -4.04
CA ASN A 183 3.74 -9.73 -4.79
C ASN A 183 4.24 -10.93 -3.98
N THR A 184 5.30 -10.77 -3.19
CA THR A 184 5.75 -11.83 -2.27
C THR A 184 4.60 -12.28 -1.37
N VAL A 185 3.89 -11.32 -0.78
CA VAL A 185 2.73 -11.57 0.07
C VAL A 185 1.62 -12.29 -0.70
N SER A 186 1.31 -11.84 -1.93
CA SER A 186 0.32 -12.53 -2.79
C SER A 186 0.71 -13.95 -3.17
N PHE A 187 1.99 -14.20 -3.45
CA PHE A 187 2.48 -15.53 -3.77
C PHE A 187 2.45 -16.45 -2.56
N VAL A 188 2.84 -15.96 -1.37
CA VAL A 188 2.71 -16.72 -0.12
C VAL A 188 1.24 -17.07 0.10
N TYR A 189 0.35 -16.08 0.11
CA TYR A 189 -1.09 -16.29 0.28
C TYR A 189 -1.64 -17.37 -0.66
N CYS A 190 -1.43 -17.22 -1.97
CA CYS A 190 -2.01 -18.14 -2.95
C CYS A 190 -1.32 -19.51 -3.02
N SER A 191 -0.11 -19.65 -2.48
CA SER A 191 0.58 -20.95 -2.38
C SER A 191 0.30 -21.68 -1.07
N THR A 192 0.05 -20.98 0.03
CA THR A 192 -0.24 -21.59 1.35
C THR A 192 -1.73 -21.78 1.59
N ASN A 193 -2.60 -20.99 0.93
CA ASN A 193 -4.05 -21.07 1.06
C ASN A 193 -4.73 -21.18 -0.32
N VAL A 194 -4.37 -22.24 -1.05
CA VAL A 194 -4.70 -22.44 -2.47
C VAL A 194 -6.21 -22.42 -2.73
N SER A 195 -7.00 -23.18 -1.95
CA SER A 195 -8.45 -23.28 -2.16
C SER A 195 -9.15 -21.95 -1.93
N HIS A 196 -8.72 -21.19 -0.92
CA HIS A 196 -9.25 -19.87 -0.63
C HIS A 196 -8.88 -18.85 -1.72
N CYS A 197 -7.62 -18.81 -2.13
CA CYS A 197 -7.18 -17.91 -3.20
C CYS A 197 -7.88 -18.24 -4.52
N GLN A 198 -7.96 -19.51 -4.93
CA GLN A 198 -8.64 -19.93 -6.17
C GLN A 198 -10.13 -19.57 -6.19
N LYS A 199 -10.78 -19.59 -5.02
CA LYS A 199 -12.19 -19.24 -4.91
C LYS A 199 -12.44 -17.74 -5.10
N ASN A 200 -11.59 -16.90 -4.53
CA ASN A 200 -11.87 -15.47 -4.39
C ASN A 200 -11.04 -14.58 -5.33
N VAL A 201 -9.86 -15.02 -5.75
CA VAL A 201 -8.90 -14.23 -6.54
C VAL A 201 -8.81 -14.77 -7.96
N LYS A 202 -9.10 -13.89 -8.92
CA LYS A 202 -9.09 -14.21 -10.35
C LYS A 202 -7.71 -14.17 -10.97
N GLY A 203 -6.84 -13.30 -10.47
CA GLY A 203 -5.48 -13.17 -10.96
C GLY A 203 -4.63 -12.20 -10.16
N ILE A 204 -3.31 -12.35 -10.31
CA ILE A 204 -2.30 -11.45 -9.74
C ILE A 204 -1.58 -10.75 -10.90
N ILE A 205 -1.57 -9.42 -10.88
CA ILE A 205 -0.83 -8.57 -11.79
C ILE A 205 0.38 -8.05 -11.02
N ALA A 206 1.54 -8.62 -11.33
CA ALA A 206 2.74 -8.38 -10.54
C ALA A 206 3.63 -7.28 -11.12
N LEU A 207 3.70 -6.14 -10.42
CA LEU A 207 4.59 -5.02 -10.75
C LEU A 207 5.91 -5.18 -9.99
N ALA A 208 7.02 -5.30 -10.72
CA ALA A 208 8.35 -5.59 -10.14
C ALA A 208 8.31 -6.79 -9.16
N PRO A 209 7.97 -8.02 -9.62
CA PRO A 209 7.76 -9.17 -8.74
C PRO A 209 9.02 -9.55 -7.96
N THR A 210 8.86 -9.78 -6.65
CA THR A 210 9.91 -10.29 -5.78
C THR A 210 9.49 -11.66 -5.25
N ALA A 211 10.11 -12.73 -5.72
CA ALA A 211 9.91 -14.10 -5.22
C ALA A 211 11.23 -14.71 -4.70
N ASN A 212 12.34 -14.39 -5.37
CA ASN A 212 13.67 -14.81 -4.98
C ASN A 212 14.63 -13.63 -5.17
N MET A 213 15.51 -13.42 -4.20
CA MET A 213 16.46 -12.31 -4.18
C MET A 213 17.92 -12.72 -4.46
N PHE A 214 18.24 -14.00 -4.71
CA PHE A 214 19.63 -14.49 -4.84
C PHE A 214 20.50 -13.78 -5.90
N MET A 215 19.88 -13.21 -6.94
CA MET A 215 20.59 -12.55 -8.05
C MET A 215 20.59 -11.01 -7.97
N ILE A 216 20.01 -10.42 -6.93
CA ILE A 216 19.95 -8.96 -6.78
C ILE A 216 21.35 -8.44 -6.45
N LYS A 217 21.88 -7.56 -7.30
CA LYS A 217 23.19 -6.90 -7.14
C LYS A 217 23.12 -5.58 -6.38
N SER A 218 21.94 -5.21 -5.86
CA SER A 218 21.74 -3.97 -5.12
C SER A 218 22.31 -4.09 -3.70
N PRO A 219 23.03 -3.08 -3.18
CA PRO A 219 23.45 -3.05 -1.78
C PRO A 219 22.27 -3.17 -0.79
N LEU A 220 21.05 -2.83 -1.22
CA LEU A 220 19.83 -2.95 -0.42
C LEU A 220 19.52 -4.40 -0.01
N ILE A 221 20.08 -5.40 -0.69
CA ILE A 221 19.87 -6.81 -0.31
C ILE A 221 20.33 -7.11 1.11
N TYR A 222 21.43 -6.48 1.55
CA TYR A 222 21.95 -6.66 2.91
C TYR A 222 21.01 -6.06 3.95
N VAL A 223 20.30 -4.98 3.60
CA VAL A 223 19.27 -4.38 4.46
C VAL A 223 18.06 -5.30 4.53
N CYS A 224 17.57 -5.78 3.38
CA CYS A 224 16.43 -6.71 3.33
C CYS A 224 16.69 -8.00 4.13
N PHE A 225 17.87 -8.61 4.03
CA PHE A 225 18.21 -9.82 4.80
C PHE A 225 18.40 -9.57 6.30
N SER A 226 18.64 -8.33 6.72
CA SER A 226 18.74 -7.99 8.15
C SER A 226 17.42 -7.58 8.80
N LEU A 227 16.34 -7.53 8.02
CA LEU A 227 14.97 -7.24 8.46
C LEU A 227 14.12 -8.52 8.62
N TYR A 228 14.68 -9.70 8.36
CA TYR A 228 14.03 -11.01 8.46
C TYR A 228 14.90 -12.01 9.21
#